data_AF-A0A7X7RHX4-F1
#
_entry.id   AF-A0A7X7RHX4-F1
#
_cell.length_a   1.000
_cell.length_b   1.000
_cell.length_c   1.000
_cell.angle_alpha   90.00
_cell.angle_beta   90.00
_cell.angle_gamma   90.00
#
_symmetry.space_group_name_H-M   'P 1'
#
loop_
_entity.id
_entity.type
_entity.pdbx_description
1 polymer ?
#
loop_
_entity_poly.entity_id
_entity_poly.type
_entity_poly.pdbx_seq_one_letter_code
_entity_poly.pdbx_strand_id
1 'polypeptide(L)' 'MKNGLLNRGDATAVPETIRILTYNIRNGRGIDAPDSMNVARIGRVIAAQQPDVVALQELDRQTRRSAGRDV' A
#
# COMPACT_ATOMS: atom_id res chain seq x y z
N MET A 1 23.44 -40.83 19.31
CA MET A 1 23.83 -39.98 20.46
C MET A 1 23.71 -38.53 20.01
N LYS A 2 23.00 -37.72 20.78
CA LYS A 2 22.61 -36.34 20.45
C LYS A 2 23.82 -35.42 20.65
N ASN A 3 24.23 -34.69 19.62
CA ASN A 3 25.03 -33.46 19.69
C ASN A 3 24.45 -32.55 18.61
N GLY A 4 23.97 -31.35 18.84
CA GLY A 4 23.91 -30.52 20.03
C GLY A 4 23.18 -29.24 19.59
N LEU A 5 22.29 -28.75 20.45
CA LEU A 5 21.54 -27.53 20.24
C LEU A 5 22.48 -26.36 19.98
N LEU A 6 22.34 -25.69 18.83
CA LEU A 6 22.52 -24.24 18.67
C LEU A 6 21.85 -23.83 17.34
N ASN A 7 20.51 -23.87 17.24
CA ASN A 7 19.85 -23.10 16.18
C ASN A 7 19.77 -21.65 16.65
N ARG A 8 20.85 -20.92 16.42
CA ARG A 8 20.90 -19.47 16.67
C ARG A 8 19.95 -18.80 15.69
N GLY A 9 18.97 -18.08 16.25
CA GLY A 9 18.29 -17.01 15.56
C GLY A 9 16.85 -17.35 15.20
N ASP A 10 15.93 -16.86 16.01
CA ASP A 10 14.69 -16.26 15.50
C ASP A 10 15.06 -15.01 14.68
N ALA A 11 15.87 -15.19 13.62
CA ALA A 11 15.98 -14.20 12.58
C ALA A 11 14.72 -14.40 11.74
N THR A 12 13.71 -13.56 11.97
CA THR A 12 12.67 -13.33 10.97
C THR A 12 13.37 -13.18 9.62
N ALA A 13 13.23 -14.18 8.74
CA ALA A 13 13.90 -14.18 7.45
C ALA A 13 13.53 -12.87 6.75
N VAL A 14 14.50 -11.97 6.63
CA VAL A 14 14.31 -10.75 5.85
C VAL A 14 13.97 -11.19 4.43
N PRO A 15 12.86 -10.72 3.84
CA PRO A 15 12.52 -11.06 2.46
C PRO A 15 13.73 -10.79 1.56
N GLU A 16 14.15 -11.77 0.76
CA GLU A 16 15.28 -11.61 -0.18
C GLU A 16 15.00 -10.53 -1.24
N THR A 17 13.74 -10.13 -1.38
CA THR A 17 13.30 -9.06 -2.28
C THR A 17 12.16 -8.29 -1.61
N ILE A 18 12.19 -6.95 -1.73
CA ILE A 18 11.12 -6.06 -1.30
C ILE A 18 10.41 -5.53 -2.54
N ARG A 19 9.09 -5.68 -2.62
CA ARG A 19 8.23 -5.09 -3.65
C ARG A 19 7.65 -3.77 -3.17
N ILE A 20 8.01 -2.70 -3.86
CA ILE A 20 7.50 -1.35 -3.59
C ILE A 20 6.53 -0.96 -4.70
N LEU A 21 5.32 -0.53 -4.33
CA LEU A 21 4.34 0.07 -5.24
C LEU A 21 4.26 1.57 -4.96
N THR A 22 4.37 2.39 -6.00
CA THR A 22 3.96 3.80 -5.95
C THR A 22 2.72 3.99 -6.82
N TYR A 23 1.71 4.69 -6.30
CA TYR A 23 0.47 4.91 -7.03
C TYR A 23 -0.14 6.27 -6.70
N ASN A 24 -0.26 7.11 -7.73
CA ASN A 24 -1.09 8.30 -7.68
C ASN A 24 -2.56 7.89 -7.92
N ILE A 25 -3.36 7.99 -6.88
CA ILE A 25 -4.73 7.47 -6.88
C ILE A 25 -5.77 8.51 -7.32
N ARG A 26 -5.32 9.71 -7.71
CA ARG A 26 -6.16 10.81 -8.18
C ARG A 26 -7.36 11.08 -7.28
N ASN A 27 -7.13 11.22 -5.97
CA ASN A 27 -8.18 11.42 -4.96
C ASN A 27 -9.32 10.39 -5.02
N GLY A 28 -8.99 9.15 -5.40
CA GLY A 28 -9.96 8.06 -5.49
C GLY A 28 -10.75 8.01 -6.81
N ARG A 29 -10.42 8.86 -7.79
CA ARG A 29 -11.23 9.08 -9.00
C ARG A 29 -10.65 8.38 -10.22
N GLY A 30 -11.47 7.54 -10.84
CA GLY A 30 -11.11 6.87 -12.09
C GLY A 30 -11.15 7.81 -13.28
N ILE A 31 -10.43 7.47 -14.35
CA ILE A 31 -10.52 8.20 -15.64
C ILE A 31 -11.91 7.98 -16.27
N ASP A 32 -12.47 6.79 -16.04
CA ASP A 32 -13.79 6.35 -16.49
C ASP A 32 -14.95 6.94 -15.67
N ALA A 33 -14.67 7.46 -14.48
CA ALA A 33 -15.66 8.07 -13.61
C ALA A 33 -15.02 9.22 -12.80
N PRO A 34 -14.65 10.33 -13.47
CA PRO A 34 -13.87 11.41 -12.85
C PRO A 34 -14.59 12.07 -11.67
N ASP A 35 -15.92 12.09 -11.69
CA ASP A 35 -16.73 12.69 -10.64
C ASP A 35 -17.05 11.72 -9.47
N SER A 36 -16.66 10.45 -9.59
CA SER A 36 -16.96 9.40 -8.61
C SER A 36 -15.71 8.93 -7.87
N MET A 37 -15.75 8.98 -6.54
CA MET A 37 -14.68 8.45 -5.70
C MET A 37 -14.92 6.97 -5.35
N ASN A 38 -13.93 6.11 -5.60
CA ASN A 38 -13.98 4.68 -5.30
C ASN A 38 -12.65 4.16 -4.73
N VAL A 39 -12.42 4.39 -3.43
CA VAL A 39 -11.21 3.91 -2.73
C VAL A 39 -11.12 2.37 -2.70
N ALA A 40 -12.25 1.67 -2.67
CA ALA A 40 -12.27 0.21 -2.67
C ALA A 40 -11.69 -0.38 -3.98
N ARG A 41 -11.90 0.28 -5.12
CA ARG A 41 -11.29 -0.11 -6.39
C ARG A 41 -9.76 -0.04 -6.33
N ILE A 42 -9.22 1.04 -5.75
CA ILE A 42 -7.78 1.21 -5.56
C ILE A 42 -7.22 0.11 -4.65
N GLY A 43 -7.90 -0.18 -3.53
CA GLY A 43 -7.50 -1.26 -2.63
C GLY A 43 -7.41 -2.62 -3.33
N ARG A 44 -8.37 -2.94 -4.22
CA ARG A 44 -8.32 -4.17 -5.03
C ARG A 44 -7.11 -4.22 -5.95
N VAL A 45 -6.76 -3.11 -6.60
CA VAL A 45 -5.56 -3.02 -7.45
C VAL A 45 -4.29 -3.23 -6.62
N ILE A 46 -4.15 -2.52 -5.50
CA ILE A 46 -3.00 -2.65 -4.59
C ILE A 46 -2.85 -4.09 -4.11
N ALA A 47 -3.92 -4.70 -3.61
CA ALA A 47 -3.90 -6.08 -3.11
C ALA A 47 -3.49 -7.10 -4.19
N ALA A 48 -3.96 -6.91 -5.43
CA ALA A 48 -3.60 -7.79 -6.54
C ALA A 48 -2.10 -7.73 -6.90
N GLN A 49 -1.41 -6.63 -6.61
CA GLN A 49 0.03 -6.49 -6.85
C GLN A 49 0.90 -7.11 -5.73
N GLN A 50 0.31 -7.45 -4.59
CA GLN A 50 1.01 -7.98 -3.42
C GLN A 50 2.31 -7.21 -3.05
N PRO A 51 2.26 -5.87 -2.88
CA PRO A 51 3.43 -5.09 -2.46
C PRO A 51 3.70 -5.26 -0.97
N ASP A 52 4.97 -5.16 -0.59
CA ASP A 52 5.39 -5.08 0.83
C ASP A 52 5.24 -3.66 1.37
N VAL A 53 5.50 -2.66 0.51
CA VAL A 53 5.37 -1.23 0.84
C VAL A 53 4.62 -0.49 -0.26
N VAL A 54 3.69 0.38 0.13
CA VAL A 54 2.90 1.20 -0.80
C VAL A 54 3.05 2.67 -0.48
N ALA A 55 3.48 3.45 -1.47
CA ALA A 55 3.50 4.91 -1.42
C ALA A 55 2.33 5.46 -2.26
N LEU A 56 1.39 6.17 -1.62
CA LEU A 56 0.25 6.78 -2.30
C LEU A 56 0.45 8.29 -2.48
N GLN A 57 0.09 8.79 -3.66
CA GLN A 57 -0.04 10.22 -3.94
C GLN A 57 -1.50 10.59 -4.19
N GLU A 58 -1.87 11.83 -3.90
CA GLU A 58 -3.25 12.34 -4.01
C GLU A 58 -4.23 11.49 -3.18
N LEU A 59 -3.86 11.22 -1.92
CA LEU A 59 -4.74 10.64 -0.90
C LEU A 59 -5.29 11.76 -0.03
N ASP A 60 -6.11 12.62 -0.61
CA ASP A 60 -6.72 13.75 0.06
C ASP A 60 -8.21 13.83 -0.26
N ARG A 61 -9.02 13.18 0.59
CA ARG A 61 -10.46 13.40 0.63
C ARG A 61 -10.83 14.14 1.92
N GLN A 62 -11.40 15.34 1.80
CA GLN A 62 -11.88 16.14 2.94
C GLN A 62 -10.84 16.34 4.07
N THR A 63 -9.56 16.49 3.73
CA THR A 63 -8.54 16.75 4.76
C THR A 63 -8.62 18.22 5.21
N ARG A 64 -8.20 18.51 6.44
CA ARG A 64 -8.15 19.91 6.94
C ARG A 64 -7.28 20.82 6.06
N ARG A 65 -6.31 20.27 5.32
CA ARG A 65 -5.45 21.00 4.37
C ARG A 65 -6.21 21.47 3.12
N SER A 66 -7.21 20.73 2.66
CA SER A 66 -8.03 21.13 1.52
C SER A 66 -9.20 22.05 1.92
N ALA A 67 -9.19 22.58 3.17
CA ALA A 67 -10.27 23.38 3.73
C ALA A 67 -11.65 22.71 3.63
N GLY A 68 -11.69 21.37 3.68
CA GLY A 68 -12.92 20.59 3.52
C GLY A 68 -13.47 20.53 2.09
N ARG A 69 -12.73 21.01 1.10
CA ARG A 69 -13.06 20.87 -0.33
C ARG A 69 -12.43 19.59 -0.89
N ASP A 70 -13.13 18.98 -1.82
CA ASP A 70 -12.53 17.98 -2.72
C ASP A 70 -11.73 18.77 -3.77
N VAL A 71 -10.41 18.64 -3.72
CA VAL A 71 -9.48 19.17 -4.73
C VAL A 71 -8.90 18.04 -5.56
#